data_AF-A0A645ADB9-F1
#
_entry.id   AF-A0A645ADB9-F1
#
_cell.length_a   1.000
_cell.length_b   1.000
_cell.length_c   1.000
_cell.angle_alpha   90.00
_cell.angle_beta   90.00
_cell.angle_gamma   90.00
#
_symmetry.space_group_name_H-M   'P 1'
#
loop_
_entity.id
_entity.type
_entity.pdbx_description
1 polymer ?
#
loop_
_entity_poly.entity_id
_entity_poly.type
_entity_poly.pdbx_seq_one_letter_code
_entity_poly.pdbx_strand_id
1 'polypeptide(L)' 'MQKALRIVEAGRQAEARGSGVVSLDGKMIDRPVILRAERCLELAKASRVMFEGEGK' A
#
# COMPACT_ATOMS: atom_id res chain seq x y z
N MET A 1 -3.05 -4.45 8.33
CA MET A 1 -3.44 -3.47 7.28
C MET A 1 -2.43 -2.34 7.08
N GLN A 2 -1.81 -1.80 8.13
CA GLN A 2 -0.84 -0.69 8.02
C GLN A 2 0.26 -0.88 6.96
N LYS A 3 0.84 -2.08 6.84
CA LYS A 3 1.83 -2.38 5.79
C LYS A 3 1.30 -2.19 4.37
N ALA A 4 0.07 -2.63 4.11
CA ALA A 4 -0.53 -2.48 2.78
C ALA A 4 -0.76 -1.00 2.44
N LEU A 5 -1.23 -0.21 3.42
CA LEU A 5 -1.37 1.26 3.27
C LEU A 5 -0.02 1.93 2.96
N ARG A 6 1.05 1.58 3.70
CA ARG A 6 2.39 2.13 3.45
C ARG A 6 2.93 1.76 2.06
N ILE A 7 2.64 0.55 1.58
CA ILE A 7 3.06 0.12 0.23
C ILE A 7 2.33 0.92 -0.85
N VAL A 8 1.02 1.10 -0.72
CA VAL A 8 0.23 1.89 -1.68
C VAL A 8 0.70 3.35 -1.71
N GLU A 9 0.93 3.94 -0.53
CA GLU A 9 1.45 5.31 -0.44
C GLU A 9 2.85 5.43 -1.07
N ALA A 10 3.74 4.46 -0.81
CA ALA A 10 5.05 4.44 -1.46
C ALA A 10 4.92 4.35 -2.99
N GLY A 11 4.00 3.52 -3.49
CA GLY A 11 3.69 3.41 -4.92
C GLY A 11 3.23 4.73 -5.53
N ARG A 12 2.33 5.45 -4.86
CA ARG A 12 1.88 6.79 -5.28
C ARG A 12 3.04 7.78 -5.38
N GLN A 13 3.97 7.74 -4.43
CA GLN A 13 5.17 8.58 -4.48
C GLN A 13 6.14 8.16 -5.59
N ALA A 14 6.20 6.87 -5.94
CA ALA A 14 6.97 6.38 -7.08
C ALA A 14 6.43 6.99 -8.38
N GLU A 15 5.11 6.89 -8.59
CA GLU A 15 4.41 7.44 -9.75
C GLU A 15 4.56 8.95 -9.85
N ALA A 16 4.42 9.68 -8.74
CA ALA A 16 4.62 11.13 -8.69
C ALA A 16 6.05 11.56 -9.09
N ARG A 17 7.04 10.68 -8.93
CA ARG A 17 8.43 10.90 -9.35
C ARG A 17 8.73 10.33 -10.75
N GLY A 18 7.74 9.79 -11.45
CA GLY A 18 7.92 9.11 -12.74
C GLY A 18 8.67 7.78 -12.64
N SER A 19 8.71 7.16 -11.46
CA SER A 19 9.39 5.88 -11.23
C SER A 19 8.37 4.74 -11.09
N GLY A 20 8.64 3.61 -11.73
CA GLY A 20 7.86 2.38 -11.56
C GLY A 20 8.19 1.61 -10.27
N VAL A 21 9.21 2.04 -9.52
CA VAL A 21 9.71 1.38 -8.32
C VAL A 21 10.07 2.37 -7.22
N VAL A 22 10.03 1.93 -5.96
CA VAL A 22 10.42 2.73 -4.78
C VAL A 22 11.03 1.83 -3.71
N SER A 23 11.96 2.34 -2.91
CA SER A 23 12.45 1.63 -1.72
C SER A 23 11.59 1.98 -0.51
N LEU A 24 11.10 0.97 0.20
CA LEU A 24 10.39 1.09 1.48
C LEU A 24 11.05 0.16 2.49
N ASP A 25 11.52 0.71 3.61
CA ASP A 25 12.24 -0.04 4.66
C ASP A 25 13.41 -0.87 4.09
N GLY A 26 14.15 -0.31 3.11
CA GLY A 26 15.28 -0.97 2.45
C GLY A 26 14.89 -2.05 1.44
N LYS A 27 13.60 -2.25 1.15
CA LYS A 27 13.11 -3.24 0.19
C LYS A 27 12.54 -2.55 -1.06
N MET A 28 12.85 -3.11 -2.22
CA MET A 28 12.26 -2.66 -3.49
C MET A 28 10.77 -3.01 -3.52
N ILE A 29 9.97 -1.99 -3.82
CA ILE A 29 8.54 -2.08 -4.04
C ILE A 29 8.29 -1.73 -5.50
N ASP A 30 7.76 -2.69 -6.23
CA ASP A 30 7.43 -2.58 -7.65
C ASP A 30 5.92 -2.69 -7.87
N ARG A 31 5.50 -2.55 -9.13
CA ARG A 31 4.09 -2.63 -9.52
C ARG A 31 3.40 -3.92 -9.03
N PRO A 32 3.97 -5.13 -9.19
CA PRO A 32 3.40 -6.35 -8.61
C PRO A 32 3.17 -6.30 -7.10
N VAL A 33 4.09 -5.73 -6.31
CA VAL A 33 3.93 -5.59 -4.86
C VAL A 33 2.82 -4.60 -4.52
N ILE A 34 2.73 -3.48 -5.24
CA ILE A 34 1.70 -2.46 -5.05
C ILE A 34 0.32 -3.04 -5.32
N LEU A 35 0.12 -3.72 -6.47
CA LEU A 35 -1.14 -4.34 -6.84
C LEU A 35 -1.64 -5.36 -5.80
N ARG A 36 -0.73 -6.12 -5.19
CA ARG A 36 -1.10 -7.04 -4.10
C ARG A 36 -1.55 -6.30 -2.85
N ALA A 37 -0.91 -5.19 -2.50
CA ALA A 37 -1.30 -4.37 -1.35
C ALA A 37 -2.69 -3.73 -1.57
N GLU A 38 -2.94 -3.19 -2.76
CA GLU A 38 -4.26 -2.67 -3.16
C GLU A 38 -5.34 -3.76 -3.02
N ARG A 39 -5.10 -4.95 -3.59
CA ARG A 39 -6.05 -6.07 -3.49
C ARG A 39 -6.35 -6.47 -2.05
N CYS A 40 -5.35 -6.47 -1.16
CA CYS A 40 -5.56 -6.73 0.26
C CYS A 40 -6.48 -5.68 0.91
N LEU A 41 -6.31 -4.40 0.57
CA LEU A 41 -7.15 -3.33 1.09
C LEU A 41 -8.58 -3.42 0.54
N GLU A 42 -8.75 -3.76 -0.74
CA GLU A 42 -10.07 -3.96 -1.34
C GLU A 42 -10.82 -5.13 -0.70
N LEU A 43 -10.14 -6.25 -0.43
CA LEU A 43 -10.73 -7.38 0.31
C LEU A 43 -11.10 -6.99 1.75
N ALA A 44 -10.27 -6.21 2.43
CA ALA A 44 -10.57 -5.72 3.78
C ALA A 44 -11.81 -4.81 3.80
N LYS A 45 -11.92 -3.88 2.82
CA LYS A 45 -13.12 -3.05 2.62
C LYS A 45 -14.36 -3.89 2.35
N ALA A 46 -14.29 -4.84 1.42
CA ALA A 46 -15.42 -5.69 1.02
C ALA A 46 -15.91 -6.59 2.15
N SER A 47 -14.99 -7.08 3.00
CA SER A 47 -15.32 -7.93 4.14
C SER A 47 -15.83 -7.15 5.37
N ARG A 48 -15.97 -5.82 5.30
CA ARG A 48 -16.20 -4.92 6.44
C ARG A 48 -15.15 -5.06 7.56
N VAL A 49 -14.01 -5.68 7.27
CA VAL A 49 -12.85 -5.75 8.17
C VAL A 49 -12.01 -4.49 7.93
N MET A 50 -12.62 -3.34 8.14
CA MET A 50 -11.89 -2.08 8.24
C MET A 50 -11.64 -1.86 9.73
N PHE A 51 -10.42 -2.17 10.17
CA PHE A 51 -9.95 -1.63 11.45
C PHE A 51 -9.78 -0.14 11.24
N GLU A 52 -10.80 0.65 11.57
CA GLU A 52 -10.61 2.05 11.94
C GLU A 52 -9.65 2.06 13.13
N GLY A 53 -8.37 2.28 12.84
CA GLY A 53 -7.37 2.43 13.89
C GLY A 53 -7.62 3.75 14.60
N GLU A 54 -8.19 3.63 15.80
CA GLU A 54 -8.02 4.49 16.96
C GLU A 54 -7.45 5.88 16.67
N GLY A 55 -8.37 6.85 16.50
CA GLY A 55 -8.08 8.20 16.92
C GLY A 55 -7.96 8.23 18.45
N LYS A 56 -6.74 8.35 18.94
CA LYS A 56 -6.37 9.10 20.15
C LYS A 56 -5.00 9.70 19.97
#